data_AF-A0A351AGN0-F1
#
_entry.id   AF-A0A351AGN0-F1
#
_cell.length_a   1.000
_cell.length_b   1.000
_cell.length_c   1.000
_cell.angle_alpha   90.00
_cell.angle_beta   90.00
_cell.angle_gamma   90.00
#
_symmetry.space_group_name_H-M   'P 1'
#
loop_
_entity.id
_entity.type
_entity.pdbx_description
1 polymer ?
#
loop_
_entity_poly.entity_id
_entity_poly.type
_entity_poly.pdbx_seq_one_letter_code
_entity_poly.pdbx_strand_id
1 'polypeptide(L)'
;MKSSMSARAWKFATLAGAVTVLTLSVNAGTSGTKAAPKEVRAMQPRATVTQLYQQNCLNCHGPSGEGGGAGTKTFLTREKFAQELDKPYFDAIKKGVPDMAMPSYGEAMSDEQIWGLVVLIREMQGRALRREFGSPRAVNGVYKSQRHNFKVETVVDTGKGLKTPWGIDWLPTGEMLVTNRPGGVVVVKNGNVMPLNGVPASLELGQGGMMEVSVHPQFRENGWVYLAYTEPAASGRGGNTKIVRGRVRVTATAATWSEQKTIWQSGPEFYTGAGVHFGSRIVFDGKGHLFFVVGERGGNMMAQELTNPFGKIYRVKDDGTIPTDNPFYSRVPADKPYLRAIWSLGHRNPQGLVMTPKGELWATEHGPRGGDELNLITKGANYGWPVVAFSINYNEIPQWTPWPAAGQNISMPTWRWMPSIGASGLDVARGRAFPNWNGDLLAGGLSGANLDRIRTNGAKLVEREELLHGMGRVREVATGPDGNIYVALNQPDKIIRLVPAP
;
A
#
# COMPACT_ATOMS: atom_id res chain seq x y z
N MET A 1 46.39 24.12 -32.18
CA MET A 1 47.65 24.07 -31.41
C MET A 1 47.33 23.37 -30.09
N LYS A 2 47.48 22.04 -29.94
CA LYS A 2 48.69 21.28 -29.51
C LYS A 2 49.39 21.95 -28.32
N SER A 3 49.38 21.43 -27.09
CA SER A 3 50.11 20.24 -26.54
C SER A 3 49.43 19.76 -25.22
N SER A 4 49.20 18.47 -24.86
CA SER A 4 50.03 17.28 -24.52
C SER A 4 51.13 17.55 -23.47
N MET A 5 51.14 16.95 -22.27
CA MET A 5 51.60 15.60 -21.86
C MET A 5 51.44 15.52 -20.30
N SER A 6 51.48 14.43 -19.52
CA SER A 6 52.02 13.07 -19.70
C SER A 6 51.31 12.07 -18.76
N ALA A 7 51.19 10.82 -19.20
CA ALA A 7 50.92 9.65 -18.37
C ALA A 7 52.26 8.97 -17.99
N ARG A 8 52.36 8.41 -16.77
CA ARG A 8 53.46 7.53 -16.37
C ARG A 8 52.96 6.10 -16.20
N ALA A 9 53.48 5.22 -17.05
CA ALA A 9 53.41 3.77 -16.94
C ALA A 9 54.58 3.26 -16.08
N TRP A 10 54.32 2.30 -15.19
CA TRP A 10 55.35 1.47 -14.57
C TRP A 10 55.11 0.02 -14.98
N LYS A 11 56.07 -0.54 -15.72
CA LYS A 11 56.26 -1.99 -15.92
C LYS A 11 57.28 -2.44 -14.88
N PHE A 12 57.01 -3.54 -14.16
CA PHE A 12 58.09 -4.36 -13.59
C PHE A 12 57.77 -5.85 -13.72
N ALA A 13 58.86 -6.57 -13.91
CA ALA A 13 59.02 -7.91 -14.44
C ALA A 13 58.43 -9.04 -13.58
N THR A 14 58.04 -10.10 -14.28
CA THR A 14 57.79 -11.45 -13.79
C THR A 14 59.08 -12.12 -13.29
N LEU A 15 59.03 -12.71 -12.10
CA LEU A 15 59.91 -13.80 -11.69
C LEU A 15 59.04 -14.95 -11.16
N ALA A 16 59.10 -16.08 -11.85
CA ALA A 16 58.50 -17.33 -11.44
C ALA A 16 59.44 -18.05 -10.47
N GLY A 17 58.94 -18.40 -9.29
CA GLY A 17 59.63 -19.23 -8.31
C GLY A 17 58.69 -20.34 -7.84
N ALA A 18 58.99 -21.57 -8.21
CA ALA A 18 58.30 -22.77 -7.75
C ALA A 18 58.60 -23.02 -6.27
N VAL A 19 57.56 -23.25 -5.46
CA VAL A 19 57.70 -23.69 -4.07
C VAL A 19 57.24 -25.13 -3.96
N THR A 20 58.20 -26.00 -3.70
CA THR A 20 58.04 -27.42 -3.35
C THR A 20 57.46 -27.52 -1.95
N VAL A 21 56.29 -28.15 -1.80
CA VAL A 21 55.70 -28.45 -0.49
C VAL A 21 56.27 -29.78 0.01
N LEU A 22 57.11 -29.71 1.05
CA LEU A 22 57.61 -30.86 1.79
C LEU A 22 56.53 -31.31 2.79
N THR A 23 56.01 -32.53 2.63
CA THR A 23 55.12 -33.16 3.61
C THR A 23 55.94 -33.73 4.77
N LEU A 24 55.79 -33.18 5.96
CA LEU A 24 56.27 -33.76 7.22
C LEU A 24 55.08 -34.31 7.99
N SER A 25 54.97 -35.64 8.01
CA SER A 25 54.06 -36.42 8.84
C SER A 25 54.65 -36.57 10.25
N VAL A 26 53.96 -36.04 11.25
CA VAL A 26 54.18 -36.38 12.66
C VAL A 26 52.85 -36.89 13.23
N ASN A 27 52.86 -38.14 13.67
CA ASN A 27 51.73 -38.80 14.31
C ASN A 27 52.08 -38.99 15.79
N ALA A 28 51.31 -38.38 16.70
CA ALA A 28 51.26 -38.75 18.10
C ALA A 28 49.87 -38.40 18.64
N GLY A 29 49.11 -39.44 18.99
CA GLY A 29 47.70 -39.35 19.33
C GLY A 29 47.42 -38.85 20.74
N THR A 30 46.22 -38.32 20.92
CA THR A 30 45.45 -38.43 22.17
C THR A 30 43.97 -38.57 21.83
N SER A 31 43.33 -39.49 22.53
CA SER A 31 41.94 -39.90 22.42
C SER A 31 40.98 -38.80 22.88
N GLY A 32 39.97 -38.54 22.05
CA GLY A 32 38.84 -37.67 22.36
C GLY A 32 37.93 -37.63 21.15
N THR A 33 36.78 -38.30 21.23
CA THR A 33 35.77 -38.37 20.17
C THR A 33 35.29 -36.95 19.82
N LYS A 34 35.91 -36.34 18.81
CA LYS A 34 35.37 -35.14 18.16
C LYS A 34 34.22 -35.60 17.27
N ALA A 35 32.99 -35.21 17.64
CA ALA A 35 31.85 -35.28 16.75
C ALA A 35 32.24 -34.69 15.39
N ALA A 36 31.90 -35.40 14.32
CA ALA A 36 32.08 -34.90 12.97
C ALA A 36 31.49 -33.49 12.86
N PRO A 37 32.16 -32.55 12.18
CA PRO A 37 31.56 -31.25 11.94
C PRO A 37 30.22 -31.49 11.22
N LYS A 38 29.13 -30.99 11.80
CA LYS A 38 27.84 -30.92 11.12
C LYS A 38 28.12 -30.28 9.76
N GLU A 39 27.80 -30.98 8.67
CA GLU A 39 27.87 -30.41 7.34
C GLU A 39 27.22 -29.02 7.38
N VAL A 40 28.01 -28.02 6.99
CA VAL A 40 27.48 -26.69 6.73
C VAL A 40 26.52 -26.86 5.57
N ARG A 41 25.23 -26.99 5.88
CA ARG A 41 24.13 -27.11 4.93
C ARG A 41 24.33 -26.02 3.88
N ALA A 42 24.68 -26.40 2.65
CA ALA A 42 24.86 -25.47 1.57
C ALA A 42 23.60 -24.61 1.47
N MET A 43 23.76 -23.29 1.56
CA MET A 43 22.66 -22.35 1.40
C MET A 43 22.02 -22.65 0.04
N GLN A 44 20.78 -23.13 0.04
CA GLN A 44 20.09 -23.48 -1.20
C GLN A 44 20.13 -22.26 -2.14
N PRO A 45 20.36 -22.46 -3.45
CA PRO A 45 20.32 -21.36 -4.40
C PRO A 45 18.99 -20.62 -4.24
N ARG A 46 19.03 -19.28 -4.36
CA ARG A 46 17.85 -18.41 -4.28
C ARG A 46 16.89 -18.72 -5.44
N ALA A 47 16.11 -19.80 -5.30
CA ALA A 47 15.08 -20.19 -6.26
C ALA A 47 13.91 -19.22 -6.15
N THR A 48 13.36 -18.83 -7.29
CA THR A 48 12.10 -18.07 -7.31
C THR A 48 10.94 -18.95 -6.89
N VAL A 49 9.86 -18.33 -6.39
CA VAL A 49 8.62 -19.07 -6.10
C VAL A 49 8.13 -19.86 -7.32
N THR A 50 8.22 -19.29 -8.52
CA THR A 50 7.83 -19.98 -9.76
C THR A 50 8.69 -21.22 -10.01
N GLN A 51 10.01 -21.13 -9.82
CA GLN A 51 10.91 -22.29 -9.95
C GLN A 51 10.58 -23.38 -8.92
N LEU A 52 10.34 -22.99 -7.67
CA LEU A 52 9.93 -23.91 -6.61
C LEU A 52 8.63 -24.63 -6.99
N TYR A 53 7.63 -23.91 -7.50
CA TYR A 53 6.36 -24.50 -7.93
C TYR A 53 6.55 -25.46 -9.13
N GLN A 54 7.32 -25.04 -10.15
CA GLN A 54 7.57 -25.84 -11.34
C GLN A 54 8.27 -27.17 -11.02
N GLN A 55 9.26 -27.13 -10.12
CA GLN A 55 10.05 -28.30 -9.76
C GLN A 55 9.28 -29.27 -8.86
N ASN A 56 8.42 -28.75 -7.97
CA ASN A 56 7.89 -29.55 -6.86
C ASN A 56 6.38 -29.76 -6.91
N CYS A 57 5.61 -28.83 -7.48
CA CYS A 57 4.15 -28.81 -7.34
C CYS A 57 3.42 -29.01 -8.68
N LEU A 58 4.00 -28.55 -9.79
CA LEU A 58 3.38 -28.48 -11.12
C LEU A 58 2.80 -29.81 -11.58
N ASN A 59 3.55 -30.91 -11.44
CA ASN A 59 3.16 -32.22 -11.97
C ASN A 59 1.86 -32.74 -11.34
N CYS A 60 1.54 -32.32 -10.11
CA CYS A 60 0.29 -32.67 -9.45
C CYS A 60 -0.76 -31.59 -9.68
N HIS A 61 -0.43 -30.34 -9.35
CA HIS A 61 -1.41 -29.25 -9.26
C HIS A 61 -1.70 -28.52 -10.58
N GLY A 62 -0.96 -28.79 -11.65
CA GLY A 62 -1.09 -28.11 -12.94
C GLY A 62 -0.51 -26.69 -12.92
N PRO A 63 -0.34 -26.05 -14.10
CA PRO A 63 0.25 -24.71 -14.23
C PRO A 63 -0.56 -23.58 -13.57
N SER A 64 -1.87 -23.76 -13.38
CA SER A 64 -2.76 -22.74 -12.80
C SER A 64 -3.43 -23.19 -11.51
N GLY A 65 -3.13 -24.37 -10.98
CA GLY A 65 -3.75 -24.90 -9.77
C GLY A 65 -5.01 -25.74 -9.99
N GLU A 66 -5.29 -26.10 -11.24
CA GLU A 66 -6.43 -26.90 -11.68
C GLU A 66 -6.40 -28.36 -11.19
N GLY A 67 -5.22 -28.87 -10.80
CA GLY A 67 -5.04 -30.27 -10.37
C GLY A 67 -4.95 -31.24 -11.54
N GLY A 68 -5.28 -32.51 -11.28
CA GLY A 68 -5.37 -33.59 -12.28
C GLY A 68 -4.19 -34.56 -12.26
N GLY A 69 -3.00 -34.10 -11.89
CA GLY A 69 -1.86 -34.99 -11.70
C GLY A 69 -2.00 -35.80 -10.42
N ALA A 70 -1.70 -37.10 -10.49
CA ALA A 70 -1.83 -38.05 -9.38
C ALA A 70 -3.22 -38.02 -8.68
N GLY A 71 -4.29 -37.65 -9.40
CA GLY A 71 -5.64 -37.54 -8.83
C GLY A 71 -5.87 -36.34 -7.92
N THR A 72 -4.93 -35.37 -7.88
CA THR A 72 -5.07 -34.18 -7.03
C THR A 72 -6.24 -33.29 -7.47
N LYS A 73 -6.98 -32.78 -6.48
CA LYS A 73 -8.13 -31.90 -6.71
C LYS A 73 -7.68 -30.46 -6.88
N THR A 74 -8.43 -29.71 -7.70
CA THR A 74 -8.25 -28.26 -7.84
C THR A 74 -8.29 -27.54 -6.49
N PHE A 75 -7.47 -26.51 -6.33
CA PHE A 75 -7.60 -25.56 -5.23
C PHE A 75 -8.30 -24.25 -5.63
N LEU A 76 -8.82 -24.14 -6.86
CA LEU A 76 -9.37 -22.90 -7.41
C LEU A 76 -10.85 -22.64 -7.07
N THR A 77 -11.35 -23.22 -5.97
CA THR A 77 -12.75 -23.09 -5.54
C THR A 77 -12.92 -21.94 -4.54
N ARG A 78 -14.11 -21.32 -4.51
CA ARG A 78 -14.43 -20.20 -3.60
C ARG A 78 -14.13 -20.49 -2.13
N GLU A 79 -14.55 -21.65 -1.64
CA GLU A 79 -14.33 -22.11 -0.25
C GLU A 79 -12.82 -22.14 0.10
N LYS A 80 -12.00 -22.55 -0.86
CA LYS A 80 -10.56 -22.69 -0.70
C LYS A 80 -9.81 -21.37 -0.72
N PHE A 81 -10.44 -20.26 -1.12
CA PHE A 81 -9.83 -18.92 -1.10
C PHE A 81 -9.95 -18.22 0.26
N ALA A 82 -10.65 -18.83 1.21
CA ALA A 82 -10.79 -18.27 2.55
C ALA A 82 -9.41 -18.13 3.23
N GLN A 83 -9.15 -16.95 3.81
CA GLN A 83 -7.82 -16.55 4.28
C GLN A 83 -7.35 -17.36 5.50
N GLU A 84 -8.28 -17.94 6.26
CA GLU A 84 -8.01 -18.89 7.33
C GLU A 84 -7.28 -20.16 6.85
N LEU A 85 -7.33 -20.46 5.54
CA LEU A 85 -6.65 -21.62 4.95
C LEU A 85 -5.17 -21.37 4.63
N ASP A 86 -4.63 -20.16 4.84
CA ASP A 86 -3.22 -19.82 4.59
C ASP A 86 -2.28 -20.77 5.36
N LYS A 87 -2.54 -20.96 6.66
CA LYS A 87 -1.76 -21.84 7.53
C LYS A 87 -1.94 -23.33 7.19
N PRO A 88 -3.16 -23.82 6.94
CA PRO A 88 -3.36 -25.16 6.37
C PRO A 88 -2.57 -25.42 5.08
N TYR A 89 -2.50 -24.48 4.13
CA TYR A 89 -1.66 -24.65 2.93
C TYR A 89 -0.18 -24.75 3.27
N PHE A 90 0.30 -23.87 4.14
CA PHE A 90 1.68 -23.92 4.63
C PHE A 90 1.99 -25.27 5.29
N ASP A 91 1.11 -25.76 6.17
CA ASP A 91 1.29 -27.04 6.86
C ASP A 91 1.25 -28.23 5.90
N ALA A 92 0.36 -28.22 4.91
CA ALA A 92 0.29 -29.26 3.88
C ALA A 92 1.59 -29.34 3.06
N ILE A 93 2.16 -28.20 2.67
CA ILE A 93 3.46 -28.18 1.96
C ILE A 93 4.59 -28.60 2.91
N LYS A 94 4.60 -28.08 4.14
CA LYS A 94 5.69 -28.31 5.09
C LYS A 94 5.75 -29.74 5.62
N LYS A 95 4.60 -30.38 5.83
CA LYS A 95 4.49 -31.70 6.46
C LYS A 95 4.05 -32.80 5.49
N GLY A 96 3.62 -32.44 4.29
CA GLY A 96 2.95 -33.36 3.38
C GLY A 96 1.52 -33.67 3.83
N VAL A 97 0.81 -34.41 2.98
CA VAL A 97 -0.51 -34.96 3.27
C VAL A 97 -0.47 -36.46 2.91
N PRO A 98 -0.08 -37.32 3.87
CA PRO A 98 0.19 -38.74 3.60
C PRO A 98 -0.97 -39.47 2.94
N ASP A 99 -2.20 -39.24 3.41
CA ASP A 99 -3.42 -39.86 2.89
C ASP A 99 -3.74 -39.46 1.44
N MET A 100 -3.11 -38.39 0.94
CA MET A 100 -3.27 -37.85 -0.41
C MET A 100 -1.99 -37.99 -1.25
N ALA A 101 -1.03 -38.80 -0.79
CA ALA A 101 0.27 -39.01 -1.42
C ALA A 101 1.06 -37.70 -1.70
N MET A 102 0.79 -36.63 -0.95
CA MET A 102 1.54 -35.38 -1.07
C MET A 102 2.80 -35.45 -0.18
N PRO A 103 4.02 -35.39 -0.74
CA PRO A 103 5.25 -35.47 0.04
C PRO A 103 5.47 -34.23 0.91
N SER A 104 6.32 -34.38 1.92
CA SER A 104 6.75 -33.30 2.80
C SER A 104 7.91 -32.52 2.19
N TYR A 105 7.87 -31.19 2.27
CA TYR A 105 8.95 -30.31 1.80
C TYR A 105 9.67 -29.54 2.92
N GLY A 106 9.32 -29.77 4.19
CA GLY A 106 9.88 -29.02 5.32
C GLY A 106 11.38 -29.18 5.55
N GLU A 107 11.99 -30.27 5.06
CA GLU A 107 13.44 -30.47 5.09
C GLU A 107 14.14 -29.89 3.86
N ALA A 108 13.42 -29.67 2.76
CA ALA A 108 13.95 -29.18 1.49
C ALA A 108 13.81 -27.65 1.33
N MET A 109 12.81 -27.04 1.96
CA MET A 109 12.45 -25.63 1.79
C MET A 109 12.45 -24.89 3.13
N SER A 110 12.82 -23.61 3.12
CA SER A 110 12.65 -22.70 4.25
C SER A 110 11.18 -22.27 4.43
N ASP A 111 10.87 -21.68 5.58
CA ASP A 111 9.51 -21.19 5.86
C ASP A 111 9.12 -20.05 4.91
N GLU A 112 10.07 -19.17 4.56
CA GLU A 112 9.86 -18.12 3.56
C GLU A 112 9.54 -18.72 2.19
N GLN A 113 10.25 -19.78 1.78
CA GLN A 113 10.00 -20.46 0.51
C GLN A 113 8.61 -21.09 0.46
N ILE A 114 8.20 -21.77 1.54
CA ILE A 114 6.87 -22.38 1.62
C ILE A 114 5.78 -21.30 1.65
N TRP A 115 5.95 -20.22 2.42
CA TRP A 115 5.01 -19.10 2.40
C TRP A 115 4.96 -18.40 1.03
N GLY A 116 6.07 -18.33 0.31
CA GLY A 116 6.08 -17.85 -1.06
C GLY A 116 5.21 -18.70 -1.99
N LEU A 117 5.24 -20.03 -1.84
CA LEU A 117 4.32 -20.92 -2.57
C LEU A 117 2.85 -20.69 -2.19
N VAL A 118 2.56 -20.42 -0.91
CA VAL A 118 1.20 -20.05 -0.48
C VAL A 118 0.75 -18.76 -1.17
N VAL A 119 1.60 -17.73 -1.25
CA VAL A 119 1.29 -16.49 -1.99
C VAL A 119 0.95 -16.81 -3.46
N LEU A 120 1.72 -17.67 -4.12
CA LEU A 120 1.43 -18.05 -5.50
C LEU A 120 0.08 -18.80 -5.64
N ILE A 121 -0.22 -19.73 -4.73
CA ILE A 121 -1.52 -20.42 -4.67
C ILE A 121 -2.65 -19.40 -4.54
N ARG A 122 -2.50 -18.41 -3.66
CA ARG A 122 -3.49 -17.33 -3.50
C ARG A 122 -3.63 -16.47 -4.73
N GLU A 123 -2.54 -16.14 -5.42
CA GLU A 123 -2.60 -15.42 -6.69
C GLU A 123 -3.39 -16.21 -7.75
N MET A 124 -3.15 -17.52 -7.86
CA MET A 124 -3.86 -18.39 -8.80
C MET A 124 -5.37 -18.45 -8.48
N GLN A 125 -5.71 -18.63 -7.20
CA GLN A 125 -7.11 -18.62 -6.74
C GLN A 125 -7.77 -17.26 -7.01
N GLY A 126 -7.13 -16.15 -6.67
CA GLY A 126 -7.66 -14.81 -6.90
C GLY A 126 -7.93 -14.54 -8.38
N ARG A 127 -7.02 -14.96 -9.27
CA ARG A 127 -7.23 -14.89 -10.72
C ARG A 127 -8.37 -15.79 -11.19
N ALA A 128 -8.48 -17.01 -10.67
CA ALA A 128 -9.56 -17.94 -11.02
C ALA A 128 -10.94 -17.42 -10.60
N LEU A 129 -11.07 -16.98 -9.34
CA LEU A 129 -12.32 -16.43 -8.82
C LEU A 129 -12.74 -15.16 -9.56
N ARG A 130 -11.79 -14.30 -9.94
CA ARG A 130 -12.12 -13.14 -10.78
C ARG A 130 -12.66 -13.56 -12.14
N ARG A 131 -12.09 -14.60 -12.78
CA ARG A 131 -12.61 -15.09 -14.06
C ARG A 131 -14.01 -15.69 -13.94
N GLU A 132 -14.27 -16.39 -12.84
CA GLU A 132 -15.55 -17.07 -12.60
C GLU A 132 -16.67 -16.11 -12.21
N PHE A 133 -16.41 -15.22 -11.24
CA PHE A 133 -17.44 -14.36 -10.64
C PHE A 133 -17.42 -12.92 -11.17
N GLY A 134 -16.27 -12.42 -11.61
CA GLY A 134 -16.10 -11.09 -12.18
C GLY A 134 -16.62 -9.94 -11.31
N SER A 135 -16.87 -8.80 -11.97
CA SER A 135 -17.65 -7.68 -11.43
C SER A 135 -19.00 -7.62 -12.15
N PRO A 136 -20.01 -6.93 -11.59
CA PRO A 136 -21.23 -6.59 -12.30
C PRO A 136 -20.93 -5.96 -13.67
N ARG A 137 -21.66 -6.39 -14.70
CA ARG A 137 -21.64 -5.78 -16.03
C ARG A 137 -22.91 -4.96 -16.22
N ALA A 138 -22.81 -3.85 -16.94
CA ALA A 138 -23.98 -3.06 -17.29
C ALA A 138 -24.89 -3.84 -18.24
N VAL A 139 -26.17 -3.95 -17.89
CA VAL A 139 -27.25 -4.35 -18.81
C VAL A 139 -28.15 -3.13 -18.98
N ASN A 140 -28.29 -2.63 -20.21
CA ASN A 140 -29.00 -1.38 -20.50
C ASN A 140 -28.52 -0.18 -19.64
N GLY A 141 -27.20 -0.11 -19.42
CA GLY A 141 -26.56 0.95 -18.62
C GLY A 141 -26.68 0.79 -17.10
N VAL A 142 -27.31 -0.29 -16.61
CA VAL A 142 -27.49 -0.55 -15.17
C VAL A 142 -26.59 -1.70 -14.72
N TYR A 143 -25.81 -1.47 -13.68
CA TYR A 143 -25.03 -2.46 -12.96
C TYR A 143 -25.87 -3.02 -11.81
N LYS A 144 -25.97 -4.34 -11.70
CA LYS A 144 -26.65 -5.02 -10.60
C LYS A 144 -25.63 -5.53 -9.59
N SER A 145 -25.58 -4.92 -8.41
CA SER A 145 -24.77 -5.41 -7.28
C SER A 145 -25.64 -6.19 -6.28
N GLN A 146 -25.02 -6.78 -5.26
CA GLN A 146 -25.71 -7.55 -4.22
C GLN A 146 -26.77 -6.74 -3.45
N ARG A 147 -26.59 -5.42 -3.33
CA ARG A 147 -27.42 -4.59 -2.42
C ARG A 147 -28.04 -3.35 -3.05
N HIS A 148 -27.60 -2.98 -4.26
CA HIS A 148 -28.12 -1.85 -5.03
C HIS A 148 -27.90 -2.02 -6.53
N ASN A 149 -28.78 -1.43 -7.33
CA ASN A 149 -28.51 -1.19 -8.73
C ASN A 149 -27.95 0.22 -8.90
N PHE A 150 -27.05 0.41 -9.85
CA PHE A 150 -26.50 1.74 -10.12
C PHE A 150 -26.20 1.95 -11.60
N LYS A 151 -26.13 3.22 -11.99
CA LYS A 151 -25.54 3.65 -13.27
C LYS A 151 -24.21 4.35 -13.00
N VAL A 152 -23.37 4.41 -14.03
CA VAL A 152 -22.11 5.15 -13.98
C VAL A 152 -22.21 6.35 -14.91
N GLU A 153 -21.89 7.53 -14.38
CA GLU A 153 -21.90 8.80 -15.11
C GLU A 153 -20.51 9.44 -15.09
N THR A 154 -20.11 10.08 -16.18
CA THR A 154 -18.86 10.87 -16.20
C THR A 154 -19.14 12.27 -15.67
N VAL A 155 -18.36 12.70 -14.67
CA VAL A 155 -18.45 14.05 -14.09
C VAL A 155 -17.52 15.01 -14.82
N VAL A 156 -16.28 14.59 -15.03
CA VAL A 156 -15.22 15.36 -15.69
C VAL A 156 -14.16 14.40 -16.23
N ASP A 157 -13.49 14.77 -17.32
CA ASP A 157 -12.43 13.98 -17.94
C ASP A 157 -11.18 14.82 -18.23
N THR A 158 -10.15 14.16 -18.78
CA THR A 158 -8.87 14.78 -19.14
C THR A 158 -8.99 15.95 -20.12
N GLY A 159 -10.02 15.97 -20.97
CA GLY A 159 -10.27 17.07 -21.92
C GLY A 159 -10.59 18.40 -21.25
N LYS A 160 -10.92 18.38 -19.95
CA LYS A 160 -11.24 19.55 -19.14
C LYS A 160 -10.15 19.93 -18.12
N GLY A 161 -8.95 19.34 -18.21
CA GLY A 161 -7.80 19.72 -17.38
C GLY A 161 -7.49 18.79 -16.21
N LEU A 162 -8.10 17.61 -16.13
CA LEU A 162 -7.65 16.56 -15.23
C LEU A 162 -6.34 15.93 -15.73
N LYS A 163 -5.36 15.84 -14.82
CA LYS A 163 -4.03 15.27 -15.07
C LYS A 163 -3.62 14.41 -13.89
N THR A 164 -3.77 13.10 -14.04
CA THR A 164 -3.57 12.09 -12.98
C THR A 164 -4.23 12.54 -11.67
N PRO A 165 -5.56 12.66 -11.65
CA PRO A 165 -6.29 13.12 -10.46
C PRO A 165 -5.94 12.22 -9.27
N TRP A 166 -5.72 12.79 -8.09
CA TRP A 166 -5.25 12.05 -6.91
C TRP A 166 -6.26 12.03 -5.75
N GLY A 167 -6.63 13.19 -5.21
CA GLY A 167 -7.55 13.35 -4.10
C GLY A 167 -8.76 14.20 -4.49
N ILE A 168 -9.89 13.96 -3.83
CA ILE A 168 -11.17 14.64 -4.07
C ILE A 168 -11.81 14.99 -2.73
N ASP A 169 -12.29 16.21 -2.59
CA ASP A 169 -13.17 16.60 -1.49
C ASP A 169 -14.09 17.78 -1.90
N TRP A 170 -15.12 18.10 -1.11
CA TRP A 170 -16.11 19.11 -1.45
C TRP A 170 -16.13 20.28 -0.48
N LEU A 171 -16.21 21.49 -1.03
CA LEU A 171 -16.64 22.64 -0.26
C LEU A 171 -18.13 22.50 0.10
N PRO A 172 -18.58 23.06 1.24
CA PRO A 172 -19.99 23.03 1.64
C PRO A 172 -20.96 23.72 0.66
N THR A 173 -20.42 24.48 -0.30
CA THR A 173 -21.13 25.17 -1.39
C THR A 173 -21.26 24.33 -2.67
N GLY A 174 -20.72 23.10 -2.68
CA GLY A 174 -20.89 22.09 -3.72
C GLY A 174 -19.75 22.01 -4.75
N GLU A 175 -18.76 22.90 -4.67
CA GLU A 175 -17.53 22.80 -5.45
C GLU A 175 -16.73 21.57 -5.04
N MET A 176 -16.34 20.76 -6.01
CA MET A 176 -15.42 19.63 -5.81
C MET A 176 -13.99 20.10 -6.05
N LEU A 177 -13.12 19.97 -5.06
CA LEU A 177 -11.68 20.16 -5.18
C LEU A 177 -11.04 18.87 -5.65
N VAL A 178 -10.13 18.96 -6.61
CA VAL A 178 -9.39 17.82 -7.16
C VAL A 178 -7.92 18.17 -7.27
N THR A 179 -7.04 17.37 -6.70
CA THR A 179 -5.60 17.50 -6.89
C THR A 179 -5.16 16.80 -8.17
N ASN A 180 -4.33 17.46 -8.97
CA ASN A 180 -3.67 16.86 -10.12
C ASN A 180 -2.23 16.51 -9.72
N ARG A 181 -1.86 15.24 -9.75
CA ARG A 181 -0.55 14.79 -9.22
C ARG A 181 0.67 15.52 -9.82
N PRO A 182 0.75 15.79 -11.15
CA PRO A 182 1.86 16.55 -11.72
C PRO A 182 1.98 17.99 -11.19
N GLY A 183 0.92 18.50 -10.56
CA GLY A 183 0.91 19.79 -9.86
C GLY A 183 -0.46 20.45 -9.89
N GLY A 184 -0.74 21.21 -8.83
CA GLY A 184 -1.90 22.08 -8.73
C GLY A 184 -3.18 21.40 -8.24
N VAL A 185 -4.17 22.25 -7.97
CA VAL A 185 -5.52 21.85 -7.55
C VAL A 185 -6.50 22.51 -8.50
N VAL A 186 -7.55 21.80 -8.89
CA VAL A 186 -8.63 22.34 -9.69
C VAL A 186 -9.94 22.31 -8.90
N VAL A 187 -10.80 23.26 -9.20
CA VAL A 187 -12.17 23.36 -8.68
C VAL A 187 -13.11 22.92 -9.79
N VAL A 188 -13.96 21.94 -9.50
CA VAL A 188 -14.95 21.40 -10.43
C VAL A 188 -16.35 21.74 -9.91
N LYS A 189 -17.15 22.41 -10.74
CA LYS A 189 -18.56 22.71 -10.45
C LYS A 189 -19.38 22.63 -11.72
N ASN A 190 -20.46 21.84 -11.71
CA ASN A 190 -21.35 21.64 -12.87
C ASN A 190 -20.59 21.28 -14.17
N GLY A 191 -19.53 20.48 -14.05
CA GLY A 191 -18.69 20.08 -15.19
C GLY A 191 -17.74 21.16 -15.73
N ASN A 192 -17.72 22.36 -15.14
CA ASN A 192 -16.70 23.38 -15.40
C ASN A 192 -15.51 23.17 -14.47
N VAL A 193 -14.30 23.42 -14.98
CA VAL A 193 -13.03 23.23 -14.27
C VAL A 193 -12.25 24.54 -14.29
N MET A 194 -11.77 24.99 -13.13
CA MET A 194 -10.87 26.14 -13.03
C MET A 194 -9.71 25.83 -12.07
N PRO A 195 -8.52 26.42 -12.27
CA PRO A 195 -7.41 26.23 -11.34
C PRO A 195 -7.67 26.95 -10.00
N LEU A 196 -7.24 26.32 -8.90
CA LEU A 196 -7.08 26.97 -7.60
C LEU A 196 -5.70 27.61 -7.53
N ASN A 197 -5.65 28.93 -7.69
CA ASN A 197 -4.39 29.67 -7.78
C ASN A 197 -3.78 29.91 -6.40
N GLY A 198 -2.44 29.92 -6.32
CA GLY A 198 -1.70 30.20 -5.08
C GLY A 198 -1.36 28.99 -4.21
N VAL A 199 -1.74 27.77 -4.63
CA VAL A 199 -1.34 26.52 -3.97
C VAL A 199 0.19 26.34 -4.00
N PRO A 200 0.80 25.64 -3.02
CA PRO A 200 2.24 25.46 -2.98
C PRO A 200 2.75 24.65 -4.18
N ALA A 201 3.97 24.94 -4.60
CA ALA A 201 4.65 24.14 -5.62
C ALA A 201 4.95 22.74 -5.09
N SER A 202 4.62 21.71 -5.87
CA SER A 202 4.91 20.31 -5.60
C SER A 202 5.96 19.76 -6.56
N LEU A 203 6.83 18.89 -6.07
CA LEU A 203 7.76 18.14 -6.90
C LEU A 203 7.12 16.84 -7.39
N GLU A 204 6.99 16.65 -8.70
CA GLU A 204 6.66 15.33 -9.25
C GLU A 204 7.91 14.43 -9.21
N LEU A 205 7.85 13.39 -8.37
CA LEU A 205 8.96 12.46 -8.15
C LEU A 205 8.41 11.03 -8.02
N GLY A 206 8.38 10.31 -9.14
CA GLY A 206 7.83 8.94 -9.22
C GLY A 206 6.34 8.88 -8.83
N GLN A 207 6.06 8.45 -7.60
CA GLN A 207 4.73 8.40 -7.02
C GLN A 207 4.29 9.73 -6.38
N GLY A 208 5.22 10.63 -6.06
CA GLY A 208 4.97 11.92 -5.40
C GLY A 208 4.50 13.03 -6.34
N GLY A 209 3.96 14.11 -5.77
CA GLY A 209 3.36 15.23 -6.48
C GLY A 209 2.43 16.07 -5.61
N MET A 210 1.41 16.69 -6.19
CA MET A 210 0.27 17.28 -5.44
C MET A 210 -0.75 16.18 -5.16
N MET A 211 -0.84 15.73 -3.91
CA MET A 211 -1.48 14.46 -3.56
C MET A 211 -2.85 14.70 -2.95
N GLU A 212 -2.93 15.00 -1.66
CA GLU A 212 -4.21 15.04 -0.95
C GLU A 212 -4.82 16.44 -0.93
N VAL A 213 -6.14 16.50 -0.99
CA VAL A 213 -6.94 17.66 -0.56
C VAL A 213 -7.99 17.21 0.44
N SER A 214 -8.11 17.92 1.56
CA SER A 214 -9.15 17.66 2.56
C SER A 214 -9.72 18.97 3.09
N VAL A 215 -11.04 19.12 3.04
CA VAL A 215 -11.78 20.29 3.48
C VAL A 215 -12.08 20.14 4.96
N HIS A 216 -11.80 21.19 5.74
CA HIS A 216 -12.04 21.14 7.18
C HIS A 216 -13.54 20.92 7.48
N PRO A 217 -13.91 20.06 8.47
CA PRO A 217 -15.32 19.82 8.80
C PRO A 217 -16.12 21.09 9.14
N GLN A 218 -15.45 22.09 9.74
CA GLN A 218 -16.00 23.43 10.03
C GLN A 218 -15.64 24.50 8.98
N PHE A 219 -15.46 24.12 7.70
CA PHE A 219 -15.07 25.05 6.65
C PHE A 219 -15.95 26.31 6.57
N ARG A 220 -17.26 26.20 6.83
CA ARG A 220 -18.18 27.36 6.83
C ARG A 220 -17.76 28.45 7.83
N GLU A 221 -17.10 28.07 8.92
CA GLU A 221 -16.67 28.97 10.00
C GLU A 221 -15.23 29.47 9.76
N ASN A 222 -14.33 28.58 9.34
CA ASN A 222 -12.89 28.86 9.34
C ASN A 222 -12.26 28.97 7.94
N GLY A 223 -12.89 28.46 6.90
CA GLY A 223 -12.42 28.47 5.51
C GLY A 223 -11.20 27.60 5.23
N TRP A 224 -10.80 26.70 6.13
CA TRP A 224 -9.56 25.92 5.99
C TRP A 224 -9.71 24.71 5.06
N VAL A 225 -8.75 24.57 4.14
CA VAL A 225 -8.51 23.37 3.34
C VAL A 225 -7.07 22.93 3.55
N TYR A 226 -6.83 21.63 3.55
CA TYR A 226 -5.56 21.00 3.82
C TYR A 226 -5.03 20.36 2.54
N LEU A 227 -3.74 20.49 2.30
CA LEU A 227 -3.05 19.85 1.18
C LEU A 227 -1.88 19.03 1.70
N ALA A 228 -1.74 17.81 1.20
CA ALA A 228 -0.50 17.05 1.30
C ALA A 228 0.17 16.93 -0.06
N TYR A 229 1.46 17.21 -0.12
CA TYR A 229 2.22 17.22 -1.35
C TYR A 229 3.67 16.83 -1.12
N THR A 230 4.37 16.50 -2.19
CA THR A 230 5.82 16.31 -2.17
C THR A 230 6.50 17.67 -2.20
N GLU A 231 6.99 18.11 -1.04
CA GLU A 231 7.80 19.32 -0.94
C GLU A 231 9.21 19.05 -1.49
N PRO A 232 9.71 19.89 -2.40
CA PRO A 232 11.09 19.78 -2.87
C PRO A 232 12.07 20.10 -1.74
N ALA A 233 13.19 19.36 -1.69
CA ALA A 233 14.29 19.69 -0.80
C ALA A 233 14.86 21.07 -1.16
N ALA A 234 15.26 21.87 -0.17
CA ALA A 234 15.94 23.14 -0.39
C ALA A 234 17.25 22.98 -1.19
N SER A 235 17.88 21.80 -1.12
CA SER A 235 19.06 21.44 -1.91
C SER A 235 18.77 21.21 -3.40
N GLY A 236 17.49 21.21 -3.81
CA GLY A 236 17.04 20.84 -5.14
C GLY A 236 17.08 19.33 -5.43
N ARG A 237 17.52 18.51 -4.47
CA ARG A 237 17.68 17.05 -4.64
C ARG A 237 16.68 16.28 -3.78
N GLY A 238 15.65 15.74 -4.43
CA GLY A 238 14.64 14.92 -3.78
C GLY A 238 13.52 15.72 -3.12
N GLY A 239 12.68 15.02 -2.35
CA GLY A 239 11.54 15.62 -1.69
C GLY A 239 10.92 14.72 -0.63
N ASN A 240 10.05 15.29 0.21
CA ASN A 240 9.28 14.54 1.20
C ASN A 240 7.83 15.04 1.32
N THR A 241 6.98 14.21 1.92
CA THR A 241 5.59 14.58 2.20
C THR A 241 5.57 15.78 3.16
N LYS A 242 4.79 16.81 2.83
CA LYS A 242 4.49 17.95 3.69
C LYS A 242 3.00 18.20 3.69
N ILE A 243 2.48 18.65 4.84
CA ILE A 243 1.08 19.00 5.00
C ILE A 243 0.97 20.48 5.38
N VAL A 244 0.11 21.19 4.66
CA VAL A 244 -0.24 22.58 4.92
C VAL A 244 -1.75 22.74 4.98
N ARG A 245 -2.21 23.84 5.56
CA ARG A 245 -3.57 24.35 5.37
C ARG A 245 -3.54 25.75 4.79
N GLY A 246 -4.62 26.17 4.15
CA GLY A 246 -4.81 27.50 3.59
C GLY A 246 -6.30 27.81 3.46
N ARG A 247 -6.63 29.08 3.33
CA ARG A 247 -8.00 29.51 3.07
C ARG A 247 -8.31 29.42 1.59
N VAL A 248 -9.49 28.89 1.28
CA VAL A 248 -9.99 28.79 -0.10
C VAL A 248 -11.16 29.73 -0.29
N ARG A 249 -11.08 30.55 -1.34
CA ARG A 249 -12.20 31.38 -1.82
C ARG A 249 -12.50 31.03 -3.27
N VAL A 250 -13.77 30.77 -3.57
CA VAL A 250 -14.24 30.50 -4.93
C VAL A 250 -15.28 31.54 -5.32
N THR A 251 -15.14 32.11 -6.51
CA THR A 251 -16.11 32.98 -7.18
C THR A 251 -16.55 32.34 -8.49
N ALA A 252 -17.39 33.03 -9.28
CA ALA A 252 -17.82 32.53 -10.58
C ALA A 252 -16.66 32.35 -11.57
N THR A 253 -15.57 33.12 -11.44
CA THR A 253 -14.48 33.19 -12.43
C THR A 253 -13.09 32.90 -11.87
N ALA A 254 -12.95 32.78 -10.54
CA ALA A 254 -11.65 32.57 -9.91
C ALA A 254 -11.76 31.71 -8.65
N ALA A 255 -10.71 30.93 -8.38
CA ALA A 255 -10.48 30.26 -7.12
C ALA A 255 -9.07 30.58 -6.61
N THR A 256 -8.94 30.93 -5.33
CA THR A 256 -7.67 31.34 -4.72
C THR A 256 -7.41 30.64 -3.39
N TRP A 257 -6.16 30.26 -3.19
CA TRP A 257 -5.57 29.77 -1.94
C TRP A 257 -4.74 30.86 -1.27
N SER A 258 -4.94 31.08 0.03
CA SER A 258 -4.22 32.11 0.81
C SER A 258 -3.99 31.69 2.26
N GLU A 259 -3.32 32.54 3.06
CA GLU A 259 -3.12 32.35 4.51
C GLU A 259 -2.50 30.99 4.88
N GLN A 260 -1.54 30.52 4.08
CA GLN A 260 -0.98 29.19 4.24
C GLN A 260 -0.26 29.03 5.59
N LYS A 261 -0.48 27.89 6.25
CA LYS A 261 0.20 27.46 7.46
C LYS A 261 0.67 26.02 7.33
N THR A 262 1.88 25.72 7.81
CA THR A 262 2.38 24.34 7.91
C THR A 262 1.66 23.60 9.03
N ILE A 263 1.21 22.38 8.75
CA ILE A 263 0.59 21.46 9.72
C ILE A 263 1.57 20.39 10.15
N TRP A 264 2.33 19.84 9.20
CA TRP A 264 3.38 18.88 9.49
C TRP A 264 4.47 18.91 8.43
N GLN A 265 5.71 18.75 8.88
CA GLN A 265 6.91 18.65 8.04
C GLN A 265 7.97 17.85 8.80
N SER A 266 8.71 16.98 8.11
CA SER A 266 9.86 16.28 8.68
C SER A 266 11.12 17.16 8.70
N GLY A 267 12.18 16.70 9.38
CA GLY A 267 13.51 17.29 9.23
C GLY A 267 14.06 17.19 7.80
N PRO A 268 14.91 18.14 7.36
CA PRO A 268 15.50 18.16 6.02
C PRO A 268 16.36 16.94 5.70
N GLU A 269 16.91 16.27 6.71
CA GLU A 269 17.69 15.03 6.60
C GLU A 269 16.88 13.85 6.03
N PHE A 270 15.55 13.94 6.06
CA PHE A 270 14.64 12.91 5.54
C PHE A 270 14.14 13.19 4.12
N TYR A 271 14.69 14.20 3.45
CA TYR A 271 14.37 14.47 2.05
C TYR A 271 15.27 13.62 1.17
N THR A 272 14.67 12.70 0.41
CA THR A 272 15.40 11.72 -0.39
C THR A 272 14.96 11.75 -1.86
N GLY A 273 15.79 11.19 -2.73
CA GLY A 273 15.46 10.98 -4.15
C GLY A 273 14.55 9.77 -4.41
N ALA A 274 14.08 9.06 -3.37
CA ALA A 274 13.26 7.87 -3.55
C ALA A 274 11.90 8.23 -4.17
N GLY A 275 11.58 7.71 -5.36
CA GLY A 275 10.34 8.00 -6.07
C GLY A 275 9.12 7.20 -5.62
N VAL A 276 9.13 6.59 -4.44
CA VAL A 276 8.09 5.65 -4.00
C VAL A 276 7.63 5.92 -2.58
N HIS A 277 6.41 5.49 -2.28
CA HIS A 277 5.82 5.33 -0.95
C HIS A 277 5.73 6.62 -0.12
N PHE A 278 5.10 7.65 -0.69
CA PHE A 278 4.88 8.93 -0.01
C PHE A 278 3.70 8.90 0.98
N GLY A 279 2.72 8.02 0.77
CA GLY A 279 1.46 8.05 1.50
C GLY A 279 0.62 9.28 1.13
N SER A 280 0.49 10.22 2.08
CA SER A 280 -0.09 11.57 1.96
C SER A 280 -1.58 11.75 2.26
N ARG A 281 -2.37 10.68 2.47
CA ARG A 281 -3.79 10.78 2.82
C ARG A 281 -4.03 11.55 4.12
N ILE A 282 -5.11 12.34 4.22
CA ILE A 282 -5.53 13.08 5.41
C ILE A 282 -6.98 12.71 5.76
N VAL A 283 -7.31 12.55 7.04
CA VAL A 283 -8.71 12.44 7.49
C VAL A 283 -8.92 13.12 8.83
N PHE A 284 -10.08 13.72 9.03
CA PHE A 284 -10.49 14.32 10.31
C PHE A 284 -11.29 13.33 11.16
N ASP A 285 -11.15 13.43 12.48
CA ASP A 285 -11.96 12.65 13.42
C ASP A 285 -13.29 13.31 13.82
N GLY A 286 -13.50 14.56 13.38
CA GLY A 286 -14.64 15.38 13.78
C GLY A 286 -14.59 15.89 15.23
N LYS A 287 -13.45 15.72 15.91
CA LYS A 287 -13.22 16.07 17.32
C LYS A 287 -11.96 16.95 17.50
N GLY A 288 -11.57 17.67 16.44
CA GLY A 288 -10.45 18.61 16.44
C GLY A 288 -9.08 17.97 16.15
N HIS A 289 -9.04 16.72 15.69
CA HIS A 289 -7.80 16.08 15.23
C HIS A 289 -7.85 15.76 13.73
N LEU A 290 -6.68 15.79 13.11
CA LEU A 290 -6.44 15.16 11.83
C LEU A 290 -5.45 14.00 11.98
N PHE A 291 -5.66 13.00 11.13
CA PHE A 291 -4.77 11.88 10.94
C PHE A 291 -4.22 11.91 9.53
N PHE A 292 -2.98 11.50 9.36
CA PHE A 292 -2.37 11.43 8.04
C PHE A 292 -1.30 10.36 7.97
N VAL A 293 -0.91 9.99 6.75
CA VAL A 293 0.01 8.89 6.51
C VAL A 293 1.30 9.35 5.83
N VAL A 294 2.42 8.79 6.24
CA VAL A 294 3.71 8.92 5.55
C VAL A 294 4.24 7.51 5.30
N GLY A 295 4.35 7.14 4.02
CA GLY A 295 4.87 5.82 3.63
C GLY A 295 6.37 5.68 3.91
N GLU A 296 6.90 4.47 3.73
CA GLU A 296 8.24 4.13 4.22
C GLU A 296 9.41 4.54 3.30
N ARG A 297 9.10 5.10 2.13
CA ARG A 297 10.06 5.60 1.14
C ARG A 297 11.11 4.59 0.63
N GLY A 298 10.86 3.28 0.75
CA GLY A 298 11.76 2.19 0.34
C GLY A 298 12.84 1.83 1.37
N GLY A 299 12.80 2.41 2.58
CA GLY A 299 13.69 2.12 3.70
C GLY A 299 13.38 0.84 4.50
N ASN A 300 12.30 0.11 4.18
CA ASN A 300 11.84 -1.12 4.82
C ASN A 300 11.82 -1.05 6.35
N MET A 301 12.91 -1.46 7.01
CA MET A 301 13.04 -1.54 8.47
C MET A 301 12.84 -0.19 9.18
N MET A 302 13.04 0.94 8.47
CA MET A 302 12.72 2.27 9.00
C MET A 302 11.25 2.38 9.50
N ALA A 303 10.33 1.60 8.93
CA ALA A 303 8.94 1.53 9.36
C ALA A 303 8.77 1.07 10.82
N GLN A 304 9.74 0.33 11.38
CA GLN A 304 9.72 -0.19 12.75
C GLN A 304 10.35 0.77 13.77
N GLU A 305 11.05 1.80 13.32
CA GLU A 305 11.81 2.72 14.18
C GLU A 305 11.01 3.99 14.49
N LEU A 306 11.21 4.54 15.70
CA LEU A 306 10.59 5.80 16.17
C LEU A 306 11.48 7.03 15.98
N THR A 307 12.59 6.89 15.24
CA THR A 307 13.65 7.90 15.06
C THR A 307 13.61 8.58 13.69
N ASN A 308 12.68 8.15 12.83
CA ASN A 308 12.48 8.62 11.46
C ASN A 308 10.97 8.72 11.13
N PRO A 309 10.57 9.44 10.06
CA PRO A 309 9.17 9.72 9.78
C PRO A 309 8.46 8.67 8.90
N PHE A 310 9.14 7.58 8.55
CA PHE A 310 8.74 6.71 7.45
C PHE A 310 7.90 5.54 7.95
N GLY A 311 6.83 5.20 7.22
CA GLY A 311 5.99 4.03 7.50
C GLY A 311 5.12 4.18 8.73
N LYS A 312 4.48 5.36 8.86
CA LYS A 312 3.73 5.77 10.06
C LYS A 312 2.37 6.37 9.68
N ILE A 313 1.41 6.22 10.58
CA ILE A 313 0.22 7.06 10.64
C ILE A 313 0.40 8.02 11.81
N TYR A 314 0.04 9.28 11.60
CA TYR A 314 0.20 10.37 12.53
C TYR A 314 -1.16 10.91 13.01
N ARG A 315 -1.17 11.55 14.19
CA ARG A 315 -2.29 12.32 14.75
C ARG A 315 -1.79 13.65 15.29
N VAL A 316 -2.39 14.74 14.81
CA VAL A 316 -2.19 16.12 15.30
C VAL A 316 -3.55 16.80 15.49
N LYS A 317 -3.60 17.94 16.18
CA LYS A 317 -4.77 18.83 16.17
C LYS A 317 -4.92 19.48 14.79
N ASP A 318 -6.11 20.00 14.47
CA ASP A 318 -6.37 20.68 13.20
C ASP A 318 -5.40 21.84 12.88
N ASP A 319 -4.76 22.44 13.88
CA ASP A 319 -3.76 23.49 13.72
C ASP A 319 -2.31 23.00 13.58
N GLY A 320 -2.08 21.69 13.66
CA GLY A 320 -0.78 21.05 13.61
C GLY A 320 -0.11 20.84 14.97
N THR A 321 -0.67 21.36 16.07
CA THR A 321 -0.14 21.10 17.40
C THR A 321 -0.30 19.62 17.78
N ILE A 322 0.68 19.07 18.51
CA ILE A 322 0.75 17.62 18.77
C ILE A 322 0.10 17.30 20.12
N PRO A 323 -0.95 16.44 20.15
CA PRO A 323 -1.55 15.98 21.40
C PRO A 323 -0.54 15.23 22.28
N THR A 324 -0.47 15.60 23.56
CA THR A 324 0.43 14.98 24.55
C THR A 324 0.07 13.55 24.90
N ASP A 325 -1.17 13.12 24.63
CA ASP A 325 -1.65 11.76 24.83
C ASP A 325 -1.31 10.82 23.65
N ASN A 326 -0.52 11.25 22.66
CA ASN A 326 -0.04 10.36 21.59
C ASN A 326 0.81 9.19 22.15
N PRO A 327 0.70 7.98 21.57
CA PRO A 327 1.23 6.75 22.17
C PRO A 327 2.77 6.71 22.29
N PHE A 328 3.47 7.51 21.48
CA PHE A 328 4.94 7.55 21.47
C PHE A 328 5.52 8.89 21.89
N TYR A 329 4.71 9.78 22.47
CA TYR A 329 5.08 11.17 22.76
C TYR A 329 6.42 11.29 23.53
N SER A 330 6.63 10.45 24.54
CA SER A 330 7.84 10.45 25.38
C SER A 330 8.92 9.47 24.92
N ARG A 331 8.71 8.74 23.82
CA ARG A 331 9.61 7.68 23.32
C ARG A 331 10.42 8.08 22.09
N VAL A 332 10.07 9.20 21.45
CA VAL A 332 10.78 9.70 20.28
C VAL A 332 11.94 10.61 20.68
N PRO A 333 12.96 10.77 19.82
CA PRO A 333 14.07 11.67 20.08
C PRO A 333 13.63 13.13 20.32
N ALA A 334 14.23 13.79 21.30
CA ALA A 334 13.87 15.15 21.70
C ALA A 334 14.16 16.20 20.61
N ASP A 335 15.17 15.95 19.77
CA ASP A 335 15.57 16.75 18.61
C ASP A 335 14.62 16.61 17.40
N LYS A 336 13.66 15.67 17.46
CA LYS A 336 12.69 15.39 16.38
C LYS A 336 11.25 15.46 16.90
N PRO A 337 10.79 16.62 17.41
CA PRO A 337 9.48 16.74 18.07
C PRO A 337 8.29 16.41 17.17
N TYR A 338 8.40 16.57 15.85
CA TYR A 338 7.36 16.19 14.88
C TYR A 338 7.05 14.68 14.88
N LEU A 339 7.94 13.83 15.38
CA LEU A 339 7.70 12.39 15.54
C LEU A 339 6.78 12.08 16.73
N ARG A 340 6.58 13.02 17.66
CA ARG A 340 5.59 12.86 18.74
C ARG A 340 4.16 12.72 18.22
N ALA A 341 3.94 13.08 16.95
CA ALA A 341 2.69 12.91 16.26
C ALA A 341 2.39 11.44 15.87
N ILE A 342 3.34 10.49 15.98
CA ILE A 342 3.11 9.09 15.57
C ILE A 342 1.93 8.50 16.36
N TRP A 343 0.95 7.97 15.62
CA TRP A 343 -0.21 7.25 16.11
C TRP A 343 -0.03 5.73 16.00
N SER A 344 0.51 5.24 14.88
CA SER A 344 0.86 3.83 14.67
C SER A 344 2.07 3.70 13.73
N LEU A 345 2.69 2.52 13.71
CA LEU A 345 3.90 2.23 12.95
C LEU A 345 3.83 0.86 12.25
N GLY A 346 4.89 0.52 11.50
CA GLY A 346 4.97 -0.74 10.77
C GLY A 346 4.12 -0.74 9.50
N HIS A 347 4.02 0.41 8.85
CA HIS A 347 3.32 0.59 7.58
C HIS A 347 4.34 0.66 6.42
N ARG A 348 3.98 0.09 5.27
CA ARG A 348 4.70 0.23 4.01
C ARG A 348 4.26 1.49 3.28
N ASN A 349 3.08 1.45 2.66
CA ASN A 349 2.59 2.57 1.87
C ASN A 349 1.07 2.68 1.94
N PRO A 350 0.53 3.23 3.04
CA PRO A 350 -0.90 3.50 3.13
C PRO A 350 -1.29 4.49 2.03
N GLN A 351 -2.36 4.20 1.29
CA GLN A 351 -2.86 5.06 0.21
C GLN A 351 -4.27 5.58 0.50
N GLY A 352 -5.08 4.83 1.25
CA GLY A 352 -6.39 5.25 1.72
C GLY A 352 -6.42 5.28 3.24
N LEU A 353 -7.23 6.19 3.78
CA LEU A 353 -7.42 6.41 5.20
C LEU A 353 -8.81 7.03 5.37
N VAL A 354 -9.66 6.44 6.20
CA VAL A 354 -11.01 6.97 6.46
C VAL A 354 -11.35 6.86 7.93
N MET A 355 -12.04 7.87 8.45
CA MET A 355 -12.70 7.83 9.75
C MET A 355 -14.16 7.48 9.54
N THR A 356 -14.61 6.35 10.11
CA THR A 356 -16.03 5.99 10.05
C THR A 356 -16.85 6.88 10.99
N PRO A 357 -18.17 7.00 10.79
CA PRO A 357 -19.04 7.68 11.75
C PRO A 357 -18.99 7.10 13.17
N LYS A 358 -18.53 5.85 13.33
CA LYS A 358 -18.32 5.20 14.64
C LYS A 358 -17.02 5.62 15.32
N GLY A 359 -16.18 6.43 14.66
CA GLY A 359 -14.86 6.82 15.15
C GLY A 359 -13.78 5.76 14.96
N GLU A 360 -13.98 4.83 14.02
CA GLU A 360 -12.98 3.83 13.65
C GLU A 360 -12.11 4.36 12.51
N LEU A 361 -10.79 4.27 12.65
CA LEU A 361 -9.84 4.67 11.62
C LEU A 361 -9.47 3.45 10.78
N TRP A 362 -9.76 3.45 9.48
CA TRP A 362 -9.41 2.36 8.57
C TRP A 362 -8.40 2.82 7.53
N ALA A 363 -7.52 1.93 7.10
CA ALA A 363 -6.54 2.21 6.04
C ALA A 363 -6.46 1.08 5.02
N THR A 364 -6.17 1.46 3.78
CA THR A 364 -5.71 0.58 2.70
C THR A 364 -4.23 0.83 2.45
N GLU A 365 -3.48 -0.24 2.20
CA GLU A 365 -2.04 -0.17 2.00
C GLU A 365 -1.55 -1.11 0.89
N HIS A 366 -0.53 -0.67 0.14
CA HIS A 366 0.17 -1.51 -0.83
C HIS A 366 1.15 -2.48 -0.15
N GLY A 367 1.00 -3.76 -0.46
CA GLY A 367 2.04 -4.76 -0.30
C GLY A 367 3.09 -4.70 -1.42
N PRO A 368 4.15 -5.52 -1.33
CA PRO A 368 5.03 -5.88 -2.44
C PRO A 368 4.30 -6.59 -3.60
N ARG A 369 4.68 -7.82 -3.97
CA ARG A 369 3.89 -8.66 -4.87
C ARG A 369 2.90 -9.48 -4.04
N GLY A 370 1.63 -9.10 -4.11
CA GLY A 370 0.59 -9.63 -3.22
C GLY A 370 0.60 -8.92 -1.87
N GLY A 371 -0.46 -9.16 -1.10
CA GLY A 371 -0.53 -8.70 0.28
C GLY A 371 -0.80 -7.20 0.42
N ASP A 372 -1.57 -6.60 -0.49
CA ASP A 372 -2.22 -5.32 -0.14
C ASP A 372 -3.19 -5.57 1.00
N GLU A 373 -3.35 -4.60 1.89
CA GLU A 373 -4.05 -4.81 3.16
C GLU A 373 -5.16 -3.80 3.40
N LEU A 374 -6.22 -4.25 4.08
CA LEU A 374 -7.20 -3.42 4.76
C LEU A 374 -7.00 -3.58 6.27
N ASN A 375 -6.75 -2.47 6.94
CA ASN A 375 -6.36 -2.43 8.35
C ASN A 375 -7.33 -1.56 9.17
N LEU A 376 -7.79 -2.07 10.31
CA LEU A 376 -8.42 -1.26 11.36
C LEU A 376 -7.33 -0.67 12.26
N ILE A 377 -7.13 0.64 12.17
CA ILE A 377 -6.04 1.37 12.79
C ILE A 377 -6.36 1.72 14.24
N THR A 378 -5.50 1.25 15.15
CA THR A 378 -5.61 1.46 16.59
C THR A 378 -4.38 2.18 17.17
N LYS A 379 -4.58 2.84 18.31
CA LYS A 379 -3.56 3.65 19.01
C LYS A 379 -2.35 2.82 19.39
N GLY A 380 -1.16 3.22 18.94
CA GLY A 380 0.13 2.63 19.33
C GLY A 380 0.43 1.27 18.71
N ALA A 381 -0.44 0.75 17.84
CA ALA A 381 -0.28 -0.54 17.20
C ALA A 381 0.87 -0.55 16.17
N ASN A 382 1.44 -1.74 15.98
CA ASN A 382 2.44 -2.05 14.97
C ASN A 382 1.82 -2.97 13.91
N TYR A 383 1.83 -2.56 12.65
CA TYR A 383 1.21 -3.28 11.52
C TYR A 383 2.21 -4.19 10.78
N GLY A 384 3.41 -4.37 11.36
CA GLY A 384 4.28 -5.49 11.02
C GLY A 384 5.27 -5.22 9.89
N TRP A 385 5.03 -4.31 8.95
CA TRP A 385 5.96 -4.10 7.85
C TRP A 385 7.36 -3.63 8.33
N PRO A 386 8.47 -4.23 7.86
CA PRO A 386 8.59 -5.35 6.92
C PRO A 386 8.84 -6.70 7.63
N VAL A 387 8.64 -6.78 8.93
CA VAL A 387 8.90 -7.97 9.76
C VAL A 387 7.85 -9.07 9.49
N VAL A 388 6.61 -8.65 9.24
CA VAL A 388 5.50 -9.50 8.79
C VAL A 388 5.00 -8.96 7.46
N ALA A 389 4.82 -9.84 6.47
CA ALA A 389 4.18 -9.49 5.20
C ALA A 389 3.53 -10.70 4.54
N PHE A 390 2.38 -10.48 3.92
CA PHE A 390 1.63 -11.48 3.15
C PHE A 390 1.97 -11.43 1.66
N SER A 391 3.27 -11.39 1.36
CA SER A 391 3.76 -11.06 0.02
C SER A 391 5.09 -11.73 -0.27
N ILE A 392 5.48 -11.68 -1.54
CA ILE A 392 6.84 -11.99 -1.98
C ILE A 392 7.49 -10.77 -2.61
N ASN A 393 8.81 -10.83 -2.79
CA ASN A 393 9.52 -9.78 -3.50
C ASN A 393 9.13 -9.80 -5.00
N TYR A 394 9.20 -8.67 -5.68
CA TYR A 394 8.86 -8.56 -7.11
C TYR A 394 9.77 -9.41 -8.01
N ASN A 395 11.01 -9.66 -7.57
CA ASN A 395 11.92 -10.61 -8.24
C ASN A 395 11.61 -12.09 -7.91
N GLU A 396 10.49 -12.36 -7.24
CA GLU A 396 9.99 -13.67 -6.83
C GLU A 396 10.83 -14.42 -5.81
N ILE A 397 11.85 -13.77 -5.24
CA ILE A 397 12.58 -14.35 -4.13
C ILE A 397 11.71 -14.25 -2.88
N PRO A 398 11.38 -15.39 -2.22
CA PRO A 398 10.68 -15.37 -0.95
C PRO A 398 11.55 -14.69 0.11
N GLN A 399 10.97 -13.75 0.85
CA GLN A 399 11.70 -12.91 1.80
C GLN A 399 11.00 -12.76 3.15
N TRP A 400 9.68 -12.95 3.19
CA TRP A 400 8.86 -12.64 4.36
C TRP A 400 8.01 -13.82 4.78
N THR A 401 7.65 -13.82 6.06
CA THR A 401 6.61 -14.71 6.60
C THR A 401 5.43 -13.87 7.09
N PRO A 402 4.19 -14.37 6.97
CA PRO A 402 3.00 -13.65 7.42
C PRO A 402 2.73 -13.83 8.92
N TRP A 403 3.65 -14.42 9.69
CA TRP A 403 3.43 -14.73 11.10
C TRP A 403 4.47 -14.05 11.99
N PRO A 404 4.04 -13.32 13.04
CA PRO A 404 4.98 -12.72 13.97
C PRO A 404 5.77 -13.79 14.73
N ALA A 405 7.03 -13.49 15.02
CA ALA A 405 7.83 -14.30 15.93
C ALA A 405 7.26 -14.21 17.35
N ALA A 406 7.56 -15.21 18.20
CA ALA A 406 7.12 -15.22 19.59
C ALA A 406 7.50 -13.91 20.31
N GLY A 407 6.54 -13.29 20.98
CA GLY A 407 6.72 -12.02 21.70
C GLY A 407 6.54 -10.75 20.88
N GLN A 408 6.34 -10.84 19.55
CA GLN A 408 5.99 -9.69 18.73
C GLN A 408 4.48 -9.40 18.78
N ASN A 409 4.13 -8.18 19.15
CA ASN A 409 2.75 -7.70 19.13
C ASN A 409 2.46 -6.99 17.79
N ILE A 410 2.06 -7.77 16.79
CA ILE A 410 1.70 -7.27 15.45
C ILE A 410 0.18 -7.31 15.27
N SER A 411 -0.39 -6.20 14.83
CA SER A 411 -1.78 -6.10 14.42
C SER A 411 -1.93 -6.63 13.00
N MET A 412 -2.70 -7.70 12.85
CA MET A 412 -2.93 -8.36 11.57
C MET A 412 -4.05 -7.67 10.78
N PRO A 413 -3.99 -7.69 9.43
CA PRO A 413 -4.99 -7.05 8.60
C PRO A 413 -6.35 -7.75 8.66
N THR A 414 -7.41 -6.96 8.56
CA THR A 414 -8.79 -7.46 8.43
C THR A 414 -9.02 -8.20 7.12
N TRP A 415 -8.38 -7.71 6.04
CA TRP A 415 -8.44 -8.34 4.72
C TRP A 415 -7.15 -8.11 3.96
N ARG A 416 -6.88 -9.01 2.99
CA ARG A 416 -5.70 -8.93 2.12
C ARG A 416 -6.06 -9.25 0.68
N TRP A 417 -5.56 -8.45 -0.27
CA TRP A 417 -5.71 -8.75 -1.69
C TRP A 417 -4.51 -9.54 -2.20
N MET A 418 -4.79 -10.73 -2.73
CA MET A 418 -3.83 -11.62 -3.38
C MET A 418 -4.45 -12.14 -4.68
N PRO A 419 -3.97 -11.71 -5.86
CA PRO A 419 -2.89 -10.75 -6.07
C PRO A 419 -3.25 -9.33 -5.57
N SER A 420 -2.23 -8.51 -5.35
CA SER A 420 -2.39 -7.09 -5.02
C SER A 420 -3.22 -6.38 -6.10
N ILE A 421 -4.13 -5.51 -5.65
CA ILE A 421 -4.94 -4.66 -6.53
C ILE A 421 -4.32 -3.26 -6.69
N GLY A 422 -3.21 -2.98 -6.02
CA GLY A 422 -2.69 -1.63 -5.86
C GLY A 422 -3.68 -0.79 -5.05
N ALA A 423 -4.07 -1.27 -3.88
CA ALA A 423 -5.09 -0.68 -3.01
C ALA A 423 -4.88 0.83 -2.81
N SER A 424 -5.89 1.65 -3.09
CA SER A 424 -5.76 3.10 -3.22
C SER A 424 -6.74 3.83 -2.29
N GLY A 425 -7.50 4.81 -2.79
CA GLY A 425 -8.50 5.54 -2.01
C GLY A 425 -9.43 4.61 -1.22
N LEU A 426 -9.83 5.09 -0.04
CA LEU A 426 -10.71 4.39 0.88
C LEU A 426 -11.69 5.43 1.44
N ASP A 427 -12.98 5.15 1.33
CA ASP A 427 -14.02 5.96 1.98
C ASP A 427 -15.14 5.07 2.54
N VAL A 428 -16.05 5.67 3.29
CA VAL A 428 -17.25 5.01 3.82
C VAL A 428 -18.45 5.49 3.04
N ALA A 429 -19.20 4.56 2.45
CA ALA A 429 -20.49 4.86 1.83
C ALA A 429 -21.43 5.44 2.89
N ARG A 430 -21.98 6.62 2.59
CA ARG A 430 -22.86 7.38 3.49
C ARG A 430 -23.90 8.19 2.72
N GLY A 431 -24.98 8.55 3.40
CA GLY A 431 -26.07 9.32 2.82
C GLY A 431 -27.14 8.47 2.14
N ARG A 432 -28.02 9.14 1.38
CA ARG A 432 -29.30 8.57 0.95
C ARG A 432 -29.29 7.88 -0.41
N ALA A 433 -28.24 8.02 -1.21
CA ALA A 433 -28.21 7.44 -2.55
C ALA A 433 -28.15 5.90 -2.47
N PHE A 434 -27.28 5.37 -1.59
CA PHE A 434 -27.10 3.94 -1.41
C PHE A 434 -27.36 3.51 0.04
N PRO A 435 -28.62 3.54 0.54
CA PRO A 435 -28.94 3.28 1.95
C PRO A 435 -28.46 1.91 2.45
N ASN A 436 -28.61 0.86 1.63
CA ASN A 436 -28.12 -0.49 1.95
C ASN A 436 -26.60 -0.66 1.92
N TRP A 437 -25.83 0.36 1.53
CA TRP A 437 -24.37 0.40 1.64
C TRP A 437 -23.90 1.27 2.81
N ASN A 438 -24.80 1.93 3.53
CA ASN A 438 -24.40 2.88 4.58
C ASN A 438 -23.51 2.23 5.65
N GLY A 439 -22.31 2.77 5.83
CA GLY A 439 -21.29 2.24 6.73
C GLY A 439 -20.37 1.18 6.11
N ASP A 440 -20.61 0.74 4.88
CA ASP A 440 -19.67 -0.11 4.14
C ASP A 440 -18.47 0.72 3.69
N LEU A 441 -17.30 0.09 3.73
CA LEU A 441 -16.07 0.63 3.17
C LEU A 441 -16.07 0.47 1.65
N LEU A 442 -15.48 1.44 0.97
CA LEU A 442 -15.26 1.45 -0.46
C LEU A 442 -13.77 1.56 -0.71
N ALA A 443 -13.17 0.58 -1.39
CA ALA A 443 -11.72 0.50 -1.59
C ALA A 443 -11.37 0.46 -3.07
N GLY A 444 -10.57 1.43 -3.52
CA GLY A 444 -10.06 1.49 -4.88
C GLY A 444 -8.87 0.55 -5.12
N GLY A 445 -8.70 0.11 -6.38
CA GLY A 445 -7.56 -0.66 -6.85
C GLY A 445 -6.95 -0.06 -8.12
N LEU A 446 -5.66 0.29 -8.05
CA LEU A 446 -4.90 0.80 -9.18
C LEU A 446 -4.56 -0.29 -10.20
N SER A 447 -3.69 -1.25 -9.86
CA SER A 447 -3.30 -2.35 -10.77
C SER A 447 -4.42 -3.36 -10.98
N GLY A 448 -5.34 -3.48 -10.02
CA GLY A 448 -6.56 -4.28 -10.15
C GLY A 448 -7.62 -3.63 -11.03
N ALA A 449 -7.53 -2.31 -11.26
CA ALA A 449 -8.51 -1.51 -12.01
C ALA A 449 -9.95 -1.73 -11.52
N ASN A 450 -10.12 -1.81 -10.20
CA ASN A 450 -11.38 -2.20 -9.57
C ASN A 450 -11.78 -1.27 -8.42
N LEU A 451 -13.07 -1.28 -8.10
CA LEU A 451 -13.62 -0.68 -6.88
C LEU A 451 -14.32 -1.79 -6.09
N ASP A 452 -13.93 -1.99 -4.84
CA ASP A 452 -14.58 -2.95 -3.94
C ASP A 452 -15.50 -2.24 -2.93
N ARG A 453 -16.63 -2.87 -2.62
CA ARG A 453 -17.42 -2.60 -1.42
C ARG A 453 -17.16 -3.68 -0.39
N ILE A 454 -16.94 -3.27 0.85
CA ILE A 454 -16.54 -4.12 1.96
C ILE A 454 -17.40 -3.81 3.18
N ARG A 455 -18.11 -4.82 3.69
CA ARG A 455 -18.83 -4.75 4.95
C ARG A 455 -18.05 -5.46 6.04
N THR A 456 -17.94 -4.82 7.20
CA THR A 456 -17.25 -5.37 8.36
C THR A 456 -18.14 -5.39 9.60
N ASN A 457 -17.80 -6.26 10.54
CA ASN A 457 -18.32 -6.24 11.92
C ASN A 457 -17.12 -6.18 12.87
N GLY A 458 -16.78 -4.97 13.33
CA GLY A 458 -15.49 -4.69 13.94
C GLY A 458 -14.35 -5.00 12.96
N ALA A 459 -13.31 -5.69 13.43
CA ALA A 459 -12.17 -6.09 12.61
C ALA A 459 -12.41 -7.33 11.71
N LYS A 460 -13.64 -7.85 11.64
CA LYS A 460 -13.97 -9.03 10.83
C LYS A 460 -14.63 -8.62 9.51
N LEU A 461 -14.14 -9.18 8.40
CA LEU A 461 -14.82 -9.11 7.11
C LEU A 461 -16.15 -9.89 7.17
N VAL A 462 -17.23 -9.29 6.67
CA VAL A 462 -18.55 -9.93 6.55
C VAL A 462 -18.90 -10.15 5.08
N GLU A 463 -18.68 -9.14 4.23
CA GLU A 463 -19.05 -9.19 2.83
C GLU A 463 -18.05 -8.37 2.01
N ARG A 464 -17.70 -8.89 0.83
CA ARG A 464 -16.90 -8.16 -0.16
C ARG A 464 -17.50 -8.38 -1.54
N GLU A 465 -17.56 -7.30 -2.30
CA GLU A 465 -18.06 -7.31 -3.67
C GLU A 465 -17.24 -6.33 -4.51
N GLU A 466 -16.81 -6.75 -5.70
CA GLU A 466 -16.24 -5.84 -6.69
C GLU A 466 -17.39 -5.13 -7.41
N LEU A 467 -17.47 -3.80 -7.32
CA LEU A 467 -18.52 -2.97 -7.93
C LEU A 467 -18.19 -2.58 -9.38
N LEU A 468 -16.93 -2.21 -9.64
CA LEU A 468 -16.44 -1.79 -10.94
C LEU A 468 -15.17 -2.54 -11.31
N HIS A 469 -14.98 -2.79 -12.61
CA HIS A 469 -13.75 -3.36 -13.16
C HIS A 469 -13.41 -2.75 -14.52
N GLY A 470 -12.13 -2.54 -14.80
CA GLY A 470 -11.62 -2.26 -16.15
C GLY A 470 -12.00 -0.89 -16.72
N MET A 471 -12.54 0.03 -15.91
CA MET A 471 -12.87 1.39 -16.34
C MET A 471 -11.66 2.34 -16.35
N GLY A 472 -10.57 1.92 -15.69
CA GLY A 472 -9.38 2.70 -15.44
C GLY A 472 -8.77 2.27 -14.10
N ARG A 473 -7.56 2.74 -13.80
CA ARG A 473 -6.91 2.48 -12.50
C ARG A 473 -7.61 3.33 -11.44
N VAL A 474 -8.31 2.72 -10.49
CA VAL A 474 -9.03 3.48 -9.46
C VAL A 474 -8.01 4.07 -8.49
N ARG A 475 -7.93 5.40 -8.44
CA ARG A 475 -7.03 6.16 -7.57
C ARG A 475 -7.74 6.64 -6.31
N GLU A 476 -8.93 7.21 -6.47
CA GLU A 476 -9.73 7.74 -5.37
C GLU A 476 -11.12 7.15 -5.37
N VAL A 477 -11.70 7.00 -4.19
CA VAL A 477 -13.14 6.85 -4.03
C VAL A 477 -13.60 7.75 -2.89
N ALA A 478 -14.65 8.54 -3.14
CA ALA A 478 -15.19 9.45 -2.15
C ALA A 478 -16.71 9.56 -2.29
N THR A 479 -17.40 9.61 -1.16
CA THR A 479 -18.84 9.81 -1.08
C THR A 479 -19.13 11.29 -1.10
N GLY A 480 -19.83 11.74 -2.14
CA GLY A 480 -20.20 13.13 -2.31
C GLY A 480 -21.26 13.59 -1.30
N PRO A 481 -21.47 14.91 -1.16
CA PRO A 481 -22.49 15.47 -0.27
C PRO A 481 -23.93 15.08 -0.65
N ASP A 482 -24.15 14.61 -1.88
CA ASP A 482 -25.42 14.07 -2.37
C ASP A 482 -25.63 12.57 -2.02
N GLY A 483 -24.61 11.93 -1.45
CA GLY A 483 -24.56 10.50 -1.12
C GLY A 483 -24.13 9.59 -2.27
N ASN A 484 -23.87 10.13 -3.47
CA ASN A 484 -23.35 9.36 -4.60
C ASN A 484 -21.88 8.99 -4.37
N ILE A 485 -21.42 7.92 -5.02
CA ILE A 485 -20.02 7.48 -4.92
C ILE A 485 -19.24 8.03 -6.11
N TYR A 486 -18.24 8.85 -5.87
CA TYR A 486 -17.35 9.41 -6.87
C TYR A 486 -16.05 8.62 -6.91
N VAL A 487 -15.51 8.42 -8.11
CA VAL A 487 -14.31 7.61 -8.34
C VAL A 487 -13.36 8.37 -9.25
N ALA A 488 -12.15 8.66 -8.77
CA ALA A 488 -11.08 9.15 -9.63
C ALA A 488 -10.38 7.98 -10.29
N LEU A 489 -10.31 8.02 -11.62
CA LEU A 489 -9.61 7.05 -12.46
C LEU A 489 -8.32 7.67 -12.99
N ASN A 490 -7.30 6.85 -13.12
CA ASN A 490 -6.11 7.16 -13.90
C ASN A 490 -6.04 6.22 -15.11
N GLN A 491 -5.58 6.76 -16.25
CA GLN A 491 -5.38 5.99 -17.49
C GLN A 491 -6.63 5.17 -17.90
N PRO A 492 -7.72 5.83 -18.35
CA PRO A 492 -7.83 7.27 -18.64
C PRO A 492 -8.11 8.13 -17.39
N ASP A 493 -7.64 9.38 -17.41
CA ASP A 493 -7.88 10.32 -16.31
C ASP A 493 -9.31 10.87 -16.37
N LYS A 494 -10.14 10.46 -15.41
CA LYS A 494 -11.57 10.82 -15.32
C LYS A 494 -12.03 10.83 -13.86
N ILE A 495 -13.11 11.57 -13.60
CA ILE A 495 -13.94 11.36 -12.42
C ILE A 495 -15.29 10.86 -12.90
N ILE A 496 -15.68 9.68 -12.41
CA ILE A 496 -17.01 9.12 -12.62
C ILE A 496 -17.78 9.14 -11.31
N ARG A 497 -19.11 9.00 -11.38
CA ARG A 497 -19.95 8.78 -10.20
C ARG A 497 -20.89 7.61 -10.41
N LEU A 498 -21.14 6.85 -9.36
CA LEU A 498 -22.21 5.86 -9.27
C LEU A 498 -23.46 6.57 -8.75
N VAL A 499 -24.55 6.44 -9.48
CA VAL A 499 -25.87 6.96 -9.10
C VAL A 499 -26.87 5.81 -8.97
N PRO A 500 -27.85 5.87 -8.07
CA PRO A 500 -28.82 4.80 -7.88
C PRO A 500 -29.61 4.52 -9.16
N ALA A 501 -29.92 3.25 -9.39
CA ALA A 501 -30.79 2.80 -10.47
C ALA A 501 -31.97 2.00 -9.88
N PRO A 502 -33.11 1.95 -10.59
CA PRO A 502 -34.25 1.12 -10.22
C PRO A 502 -33.90 -0.37 -10.07
#